data_AF-A0A8H6L7W1-F1
#
_entry.id   AF-A0A8H6L7W1-F1
#
_cell.length_a   1.000
_cell.length_b   1.000
_cell.length_c   1.000
_cell.angle_alpha   90.00
_cell.angle_beta   90.00
_cell.angle_gamma   90.00
#
_symmetry.space_group_name_H-M   'P 1'
#
loop_
_entity.id
_entity.type
_entity.pdbx_description
1 polymer ?
#
loop_
_entity_poly.entity_id
_entity_poly.type
_entity_poly.pdbx_seq_one_letter_code
_entity_poly.pdbx_strand_id
1 'polypeptide(L)'
;MAPTLNGQYHWVSKFAPPSAQRILSFMTGWRCVLGWQVNIASGGYLVAVQILGIMILNDPSYVFERWHGTFLIIVAAAVAISFNTFFAKRLPLVEGLMLFIHVCGFFAILIPLWVLAPKKKLARLVFTEFQINGGWPSLGLSCLIEITGLVYSLTGPNSAMHMYIRDASPVLPLGMMRTVLLMPSVEPGWDVLLNAISVSFVLTCLLSFMNIGGSVVFNASFSLTVAAFLSSYITYNFYIILKRWRGKALRNPSVELGR
;
A
#
# COMPACT_ATOMS: atom_id res chain seq x y z
N MET A 1 16.98 -10.48 10.60
CA MET A 1 16.92 -9.33 9.67
C MET A 1 17.48 -8.13 10.41
N ALA A 2 18.30 -7.28 9.78
CA ALA A 2 18.72 -6.02 10.41
C ALA A 2 17.71 -4.93 10.03
N PRO A 3 16.91 -4.40 10.98
CA PRO A 3 16.10 -3.23 10.73
C PRO A 3 17.07 -2.08 10.49
N THR A 4 16.97 -1.43 9.36
CA THR A 4 17.72 -0.20 9.13
C THR A 4 16.74 0.78 8.57
N LEU A 5 16.82 2.04 8.98
CA LEU A 5 16.08 3.16 8.36
C LEU A 5 16.18 3.12 6.82
N ASN A 6 17.26 2.52 6.31
CA ASN A 6 17.57 2.33 4.90
C ASN A 6 16.82 1.16 4.19
N GLY A 7 15.88 0.48 4.84
CA GLY A 7 14.95 -0.48 4.22
C GLY A 7 15.56 -1.54 3.28
N GLN A 8 14.82 -1.91 2.24
CA GLN A 8 15.16 -3.01 1.33
C GLN A 8 16.44 -2.78 0.49
N TYR A 9 16.72 -1.53 0.12
CA TYR A 9 17.89 -1.20 -0.70
C TYR A 9 19.20 -1.38 0.07
N HIS A 10 19.20 -1.18 1.40
CA HIS A 10 20.35 -1.48 2.24
C HIS A 10 20.70 -2.96 2.21
N TRP A 11 19.69 -3.84 2.26
CA TRP A 11 19.95 -5.28 2.18
C TRP A 11 20.47 -5.69 0.80
N VAL A 12 19.91 -5.14 -0.28
CA VAL A 12 20.48 -5.36 -1.62
C VAL A 12 21.94 -4.91 -1.67
N SER A 13 22.28 -3.79 -1.05
CA SER A 13 23.68 -3.34 -0.97
C SER A 13 24.58 -4.32 -0.20
N LYS A 14 24.06 -5.07 0.77
CA LYS A 14 24.83 -6.02 1.59
C LYS A 14 24.96 -7.41 0.98
N PHE A 15 24.00 -7.81 0.14
CA PHE A 15 23.92 -9.17 -0.40
C PHE A 15 24.23 -9.28 -1.90
N ALA A 16 24.13 -8.18 -2.66
CA ALA A 16 24.46 -8.16 -4.09
C ALA A 16 25.97 -8.34 -4.33
N PRO A 17 26.37 -8.87 -5.51
CA PRO A 17 27.78 -8.94 -5.89
C PRO A 17 28.40 -7.53 -6.01
N PRO A 18 29.69 -7.34 -5.66
CA PRO A 18 30.33 -6.01 -5.63
C PRO A 18 30.21 -5.22 -6.94
N SER A 19 30.23 -5.90 -8.08
CA SER A 19 30.12 -5.29 -9.41
C SER A 19 28.75 -4.69 -9.71
N ALA A 20 27.67 -5.23 -9.12
CA ALA A 20 26.31 -4.78 -9.37
C ALA A 20 25.65 -4.09 -8.16
N GLN A 21 26.34 -4.05 -7.01
CA GLN A 21 25.83 -3.53 -5.75
C GLN A 21 25.27 -2.11 -5.86
N ARG A 22 25.98 -1.20 -6.54
CA ARG A 22 25.58 0.21 -6.69
C ARG A 22 24.30 0.34 -7.53
N ILE A 23 24.26 -0.31 -8.69
CA ILE A 23 23.12 -0.23 -9.62
C ILE A 23 21.89 -0.90 -9.01
N LEU A 24 22.04 -2.10 -8.46
CA LEU A 24 20.91 -2.86 -7.90
C LEU A 24 20.30 -2.19 -6.67
N SER A 25 21.13 -1.61 -5.80
CA SER A 25 20.64 -0.87 -4.63
C SER A 25 19.92 0.40 -5.06
N PHE A 26 20.46 1.12 -6.05
CA PHE A 26 19.81 2.31 -6.61
C PHE A 26 18.44 1.97 -7.24
N MET A 27 18.39 0.94 -8.09
CA MET A 27 17.14 0.50 -8.72
C MET A 27 16.10 0.06 -7.68
N THR A 28 16.51 -0.67 -6.64
CA THR A 28 15.60 -1.09 -5.56
C THR A 28 15.11 0.09 -4.74
N GLY A 29 15.97 1.07 -4.43
CA GLY A 29 15.56 2.30 -3.78
C GLY A 29 14.55 3.09 -4.61
N TRP A 30 14.82 3.27 -5.90
CA TRP A 30 13.94 4.02 -6.80
C TRP A 30 12.59 3.33 -7.03
N ARG A 31 12.57 2.00 -7.17
CA ARG A 31 11.32 1.23 -7.22
C ARG A 31 10.49 1.39 -5.95
N CYS A 32 11.13 1.39 -4.78
CA CYS A 32 10.42 1.63 -3.52
C CYS A 32 9.81 3.04 -3.46
N VAL A 33 10.57 4.07 -3.85
CA VAL A 33 10.07 5.47 -3.91
C VAL A 33 8.88 5.58 -4.86
N LEU A 34 9.00 5.04 -6.09
CA LEU A 34 7.89 5.05 -7.05
C LEU A 34 6.66 4.30 -6.51
N GLY A 35 6.87 3.14 -5.88
CA GLY A 35 5.78 2.37 -5.26
C GLY A 35 5.03 3.20 -4.21
N TRP A 36 5.74 3.92 -3.34
CA TRP A 36 5.13 4.79 -2.34
C TRP A 36 4.38 5.99 -2.96
N GLN A 37 4.93 6.61 -4.01
CA GLN A 37 4.26 7.74 -4.66
C GLN A 37 2.96 7.32 -5.34
N VAL A 38 2.98 6.21 -6.07
CA VAL A 38 1.78 5.69 -6.72
C VAL A 38 0.77 5.19 -5.67
N ASN A 39 1.24 4.63 -4.55
CA ASN A 39 0.38 4.21 -3.45
C ASN A 39 -0.44 5.37 -2.85
N ILE A 40 0.16 6.55 -2.65
CA ILE A 40 -0.55 7.73 -2.13
C ILE A 40 -1.64 8.18 -3.10
N ALA A 41 -1.34 8.23 -4.41
CA ALA A 41 -2.31 8.55 -5.44
C ALA A 41 -3.46 7.52 -5.50
N SER A 42 -3.14 6.23 -5.41
CA SER A 42 -4.09 5.10 -5.29
C SER A 42 -5.02 5.26 -4.09
N GLY A 43 -4.49 5.60 -2.92
CA GLY A 43 -5.29 5.86 -1.72
C GLY A 43 -6.25 7.04 -1.88
N GLY A 44 -5.78 8.16 -2.44
CA GLY A 44 -6.61 9.34 -2.71
C GLY A 44 -7.78 9.05 -3.65
N TYR A 45 -7.58 8.17 -4.64
CA TYR A 45 -8.66 7.75 -5.54
C TYR A 45 -9.73 6.90 -4.86
N LEU A 46 -9.34 5.96 -4.00
CA LEU A 46 -10.32 5.17 -3.25
C LEU A 46 -11.23 6.09 -2.43
N VAL A 47 -10.66 7.11 -1.78
CA VAL A 47 -11.44 8.14 -1.08
C VAL A 47 -12.37 8.89 -2.03
N ALA A 48 -11.85 9.36 -3.17
CA ALA A 48 -12.64 10.07 -4.18
C ALA A 48 -13.82 9.24 -4.71
N VAL A 49 -13.61 7.96 -5.02
CA VAL A 49 -14.67 7.06 -5.51
C VAL A 49 -15.75 6.83 -4.46
N GLN A 50 -15.40 6.69 -3.18
CA GLN A 50 -16.40 6.55 -2.11
C GLN A 50 -17.25 7.81 -1.97
N ILE A 51 -16.62 8.99 -1.99
CA ILE A 51 -17.34 10.29 -1.93
C ILE A 51 -18.27 10.43 -3.15
N LEU A 52 -17.77 10.18 -4.36
CA LEU A 52 -18.57 10.25 -5.58
C LEU A 52 -19.72 9.25 -5.59
N GLY A 53 -19.49 8.04 -5.06
CA GLY A 53 -20.53 7.02 -4.90
C GLY A 53 -21.66 7.53 -4.01
N ILE A 54 -21.34 8.18 -2.89
CA ILE A 54 -22.34 8.79 -2.01
C ILE A 54 -23.09 9.94 -2.72
N MET A 55 -22.40 10.76 -3.52
CA MET A 55 -23.04 11.84 -4.27
C MET A 55 -24.06 11.31 -5.29
N ILE A 56 -23.66 10.33 -6.10
CA ILE A 56 -24.53 9.69 -7.10
C ILE A 56 -25.75 9.02 -6.45
N LEU A 57 -25.57 8.40 -5.27
CA LEU A 57 -26.67 7.74 -4.57
C LEU A 57 -27.67 8.71 -3.92
N ASN A 58 -27.24 9.91 -3.53
CA ASN A 58 -28.10 10.90 -2.87
C ASN A 58 -28.78 11.86 -3.84
N ASP A 59 -28.17 12.15 -4.99
CA ASP A 59 -28.71 13.07 -5.99
C ASP A 59 -28.82 12.40 -7.37
N PRO A 60 -30.03 12.02 -7.80
CA PRO A 60 -30.27 11.43 -9.11
C PRO A 60 -29.94 12.36 -10.29
N SER A 61 -29.83 13.68 -10.06
CA SER A 61 -29.52 14.67 -11.10
C SER A 61 -28.01 14.87 -11.30
N TYR A 62 -27.18 14.28 -10.43
CA TYR A 62 -25.74 14.45 -10.48
C TYR A 62 -25.13 13.69 -11.67
N VAL A 63 -24.48 14.43 -12.56
CA VAL A 63 -23.75 13.86 -13.69
C VAL A 63 -22.29 13.69 -13.30
N PHE A 64 -21.83 12.44 -13.30
CA PHE A 64 -20.43 12.13 -13.00
C PHE A 64 -19.52 12.58 -14.15
N GLU A 65 -18.57 13.47 -13.83
CA GLU A 65 -17.48 13.83 -14.72
C GLU A 65 -16.13 13.41 -14.12
N ARG A 66 -15.18 13.04 -14.99
CA ARG A 66 -13.88 12.50 -14.56
C ARG A 66 -13.06 13.49 -13.74
N TRP A 67 -13.18 14.78 -14.03
CA TRP A 67 -12.46 15.81 -13.30
C TRP A 67 -12.95 15.96 -11.84
N HIS A 68 -14.20 15.59 -11.53
CA HIS A 68 -14.69 15.54 -10.15
C HIS A 68 -13.83 14.59 -9.31
N GLY A 69 -13.48 13.43 -9.86
CA GLY A 69 -12.58 12.47 -9.21
C GLY A 69 -11.17 13.01 -9.03
N THR A 70 -10.59 13.63 -10.07
CA THR A 70 -9.26 14.24 -10.01
C THR A 70 -9.19 15.32 -8.93
N PHE A 71 -10.19 16.19 -8.88
CA PHE A 71 -10.28 17.25 -7.87
C PHE A 71 -10.32 16.67 -6.45
N LEU A 72 -11.16 15.66 -6.20
CA LEU A 72 -11.26 15.01 -4.89
C LEU A 72 -9.96 14.31 -4.47
N ILE A 73 -9.20 13.74 -5.40
CA ILE A 73 -7.87 13.17 -5.11
C ILE A 73 -6.91 14.26 -4.62
N ILE A 74 -6.88 15.41 -5.29
CA ILE A 74 -6.03 16.55 -4.91
C ILE A 74 -6.42 17.07 -3.52
N VAL A 75 -7.73 17.20 -3.25
CA VAL A 75 -8.24 17.60 -1.94
C VAL A 75 -7.86 16.60 -0.86
N ALA A 76 -8.03 15.29 -1.10
CA ALA A 76 -7.65 14.25 -0.16
C ALA A 76 -6.14 14.28 0.14
N ALA A 77 -5.29 14.48 -0.88
CA ALA A 77 -3.85 14.63 -0.71
C ALA A 77 -3.49 15.87 0.11
N ALA A 78 -4.15 17.01 -0.14
CA ALA A 78 -3.93 18.25 0.61
C ALA A 78 -4.31 18.10 2.09
N VAL A 79 -5.41 17.42 2.38
CA VAL A 79 -5.83 17.09 3.76
C VAL A 79 -4.82 16.16 4.42
N ALA A 80 -4.41 15.08 3.75
CA ALA A 80 -3.44 14.13 4.28
C ALA A 80 -2.10 14.80 4.62
N ILE A 81 -1.65 15.74 3.78
CA ILE A 81 -0.41 16.50 4.02
C ILE A 81 -0.56 17.46 5.17
N SER A 82 -1.64 18.23 5.21
CA SER A 82 -1.92 19.13 6.33
C SER A 82 -1.94 18.36 7.66
N PHE A 83 -2.54 17.17 7.66
CA PHE A 83 -2.56 16.31 8.83
C PHE A 83 -1.17 15.80 9.22
N ASN A 84 -0.38 15.32 8.25
CA ASN A 84 0.99 14.86 8.51
C ASN A 84 1.92 15.99 8.97
N THR A 85 1.73 17.22 8.50
CA THR A 85 2.58 18.36 8.90
C THR A 85 2.22 18.87 10.30
N PHE A 86 0.93 19.04 10.62
CA PHE A 86 0.51 19.68 11.86
C PHE A 86 0.17 18.69 13.00
N PHE A 87 -0.21 17.46 12.67
CA PHE A 87 -0.75 16.49 13.64
C PHE A 87 0.06 15.19 13.75
N ALA A 88 1.29 15.13 13.21
CA ALA A 88 2.15 13.94 13.27
C ALA A 88 2.25 13.32 14.68
N LYS A 89 2.33 14.14 15.74
CA LYS A 89 2.42 13.66 17.13
C LYS A 89 1.14 12.97 17.64
N ARG A 90 -0.01 13.24 17.02
CA ARG A 90 -1.31 12.63 17.37
C ARG A 90 -1.68 11.46 16.44
N LEU A 91 -0.84 11.18 15.44
CA LEU A 91 -1.07 10.13 14.47
C LEU A 91 -1.32 8.75 15.12
N PRO A 92 -0.54 8.31 16.13
CA PRO A 92 -0.77 7.00 16.75
C PRO A 92 -2.15 6.87 17.44
N LEU A 93 -2.68 7.96 18.00
CA LEU A 93 -4.00 7.98 18.63
C LEU A 93 -5.11 7.90 17.56
N VAL A 94 -4.95 8.64 16.48
CA VAL A 94 -5.91 8.68 15.36
C VAL A 94 -5.95 7.32 14.66
N GLU A 95 -4.79 6.68 14.45
CA GLU A 95 -4.69 5.31 13.93
C GLU A 95 -5.43 4.31 14.82
N GLY A 96 -5.23 4.37 16.14
CA GLY A 96 -5.93 3.51 17.10
C GLY A 96 -7.46 3.69 17.05
N LEU A 97 -7.94 4.93 16.97
CA LEU A 97 -9.36 5.23 16.84
C LEU A 97 -9.92 4.74 15.49
N MET A 98 -9.20 4.96 14.39
CA MET A 98 -9.62 4.50 13.08
C MET A 98 -9.70 2.98 13.00
N LEU A 99 -8.76 2.26 13.61
CA LEU A 99 -8.82 0.80 13.71
C LEU A 99 -10.09 0.35 14.45
N PHE A 100 -10.41 0.99 15.58
CA PHE A 100 -11.63 0.70 16.32
C PHE A 100 -12.89 0.93 15.47
N ILE A 101 -12.96 2.07 14.77
CA ILE A 101 -14.08 2.38 13.86
C ILE A 101 -14.17 1.36 12.73
N HIS A 102 -13.06 0.95 12.13
CA HIS A 102 -13.06 -0.04 11.05
C HIS A 102 -13.55 -1.42 11.52
N VAL A 103 -13.08 -1.90 12.68
CA VAL A 103 -13.50 -3.19 13.24
C VAL A 103 -14.99 -3.13 13.60
N CYS A 104 -15.44 -2.07 14.26
CA CYS A 104 -16.86 -1.91 14.61
C CYS A 104 -17.74 -1.76 13.35
N GLY A 105 -17.29 -0.97 12.38
CA GLY A 105 -17.97 -0.75 11.10
C GLY A 105 -18.10 -2.03 10.28
N PHE A 106 -17.08 -2.89 10.29
CA PHE A 106 -17.13 -4.20 9.66
C PHE A 106 -18.31 -5.03 10.20
N PHE A 107 -18.44 -5.14 11.53
CA PHE A 107 -19.57 -5.86 12.13
C PHE A 107 -20.91 -5.13 11.92
N ALA A 108 -20.91 -3.80 11.95
CA ALA A 108 -22.10 -2.99 11.70
C ALA A 108 -22.65 -3.16 10.26
N ILE A 109 -21.81 -3.50 9.28
CA ILE A 109 -22.23 -3.83 7.91
C ILE A 109 -22.53 -5.33 7.78
N LEU A 110 -21.68 -6.20 8.32
CA LEU A 110 -21.79 -7.65 8.19
C LEU A 110 -23.08 -8.19 8.83
N ILE A 111 -23.42 -7.75 10.04
CA ILE A 111 -24.56 -8.28 10.79
C ILE A 111 -25.89 -7.98 10.07
N PRO A 112 -26.20 -6.73 9.66
CA PRO A 112 -27.41 -6.45 8.89
C PRO A 112 -27.47 -7.22 7.57
N LEU A 113 -26.37 -7.29 6.81
CA LEU A 113 -26.34 -8.07 5.58
C LEU A 113 -26.63 -9.55 5.84
N TRP A 114 -26.03 -10.14 6.87
CA TRP A 114 -26.27 -11.54 7.24
C TRP A 114 -27.74 -11.81 7.62
N VAL A 115 -28.33 -10.90 8.40
CA VAL A 115 -29.71 -11.05 8.89
C VAL A 115 -30.73 -10.81 7.78
N LEU A 116 -30.56 -9.72 7.02
CA LEU A 116 -31.52 -9.22 6.05
C LEU A 116 -31.36 -9.82 4.64
N ALA A 117 -30.24 -10.50 4.34
CA ALA A 117 -30.02 -11.04 3.01
C ALA A 117 -31.09 -12.07 2.60
N PRO A 118 -31.63 -11.97 1.37
CA PRO A 118 -32.63 -12.91 0.86
C PRO A 118 -32.00 -14.29 0.59
N LYS A 119 -32.20 -15.24 1.51
CA LYS A 119 -31.54 -16.55 1.51
C LYS A 119 -31.96 -17.48 0.37
N LYS A 120 -33.19 -17.33 -0.15
CA LYS A 120 -33.84 -18.32 -1.04
C LYS A 120 -33.26 -18.43 -2.46
N LYS A 121 -32.50 -17.43 -2.94
CA LYS A 121 -31.83 -17.45 -4.27
C LYS A 121 -30.31 -17.20 -4.21
N LEU A 122 -29.77 -16.98 -3.01
CA LEU A 122 -28.41 -16.46 -2.83
C LEU A 122 -27.32 -17.49 -3.14
N ALA A 123 -27.53 -18.77 -2.79
CA ALA A 123 -26.49 -19.79 -2.97
C ALA A 123 -26.17 -20.03 -4.46
N ARG A 124 -27.19 -20.14 -5.31
CA ARG A 124 -26.99 -20.29 -6.76
C ARG A 124 -26.33 -19.03 -7.35
N LEU A 125 -26.81 -17.85 -6.98
CA LEU A 125 -26.24 -16.59 -7.43
C LEU A 125 -24.74 -16.48 -7.08
N VAL A 126 -24.37 -16.76 -5.82
CA VAL A 126 -22.99 -16.62 -5.33
C VAL A 126 -22.04 -17.67 -5.90
N PHE A 127 -22.47 -18.93 -6.02
CA PHE A 127 -21.58 -20.01 -6.42
C PHE A 127 -21.60 -20.33 -7.93
N THR A 128 -22.59 -19.82 -8.69
CA THR A 128 -22.75 -20.20 -10.10
C THR A 128 -22.84 -19.03 -11.08
N GLU A 129 -23.13 -17.81 -10.62
CA GLU A 129 -23.17 -16.64 -11.51
C GLU A 129 -21.89 -15.81 -11.40
N PHE A 130 -21.14 -15.77 -12.49
CA PHE A 130 -19.95 -14.92 -12.63
C PHE A 130 -20.29 -13.71 -13.48
N GLN A 131 -20.14 -12.50 -12.92
CA GLN A 131 -20.46 -11.25 -13.59
C GLN A 131 -19.17 -10.54 -14.01
N ILE A 132 -19.07 -10.10 -15.27
CA ILE A 132 -17.94 -9.32 -15.78
C ILE A 132 -18.35 -7.84 -15.76
N ASN A 133 -18.33 -7.25 -14.57
CA ASN A 133 -18.68 -5.84 -14.38
C ASN A 133 -17.51 -4.90 -14.70
N GLY A 134 -16.29 -5.43 -14.85
CA GLY A 134 -15.08 -4.66 -15.14
C GLY A 134 -14.86 -4.31 -16.61
N GLY A 135 -15.73 -4.77 -17.53
CA GLY A 135 -15.61 -4.48 -18.97
C GLY A 135 -14.44 -5.21 -19.66
N TRP A 136 -13.89 -6.27 -19.06
CA TRP A 136 -12.77 -7.03 -19.64
C TRP A 136 -13.25 -8.14 -20.58
N PRO A 137 -12.46 -8.49 -21.61
CA PRO A 137 -12.82 -9.52 -22.59
C PRO A 137 -13.08 -10.93 -22.02
N SER A 138 -12.58 -11.25 -20.83
CA SER A 138 -12.75 -12.58 -20.24
C SER A 138 -12.81 -12.55 -18.70
N LEU A 139 -13.46 -13.58 -18.15
CA LEU A 139 -13.52 -13.81 -16.71
C LEU A 139 -12.12 -14.02 -16.10
N GLY A 140 -11.26 -14.76 -16.80
CA GLY A 140 -9.89 -15.04 -16.35
C GLY A 140 -9.04 -13.77 -16.25
N LEU A 141 -9.12 -12.88 -17.24
CA LEU A 141 -8.41 -11.60 -17.21
C LEU A 141 -8.94 -10.70 -16.09
N SER A 142 -10.27 -10.64 -15.92
CA SER A 142 -10.88 -9.91 -14.80
C SER A 142 -10.34 -10.41 -13.46
N CYS A 143 -10.31 -11.73 -13.25
CA CYS A 143 -9.78 -12.34 -12.03
C CYS A 143 -8.30 -11.98 -11.77
N LEU A 144 -7.44 -12.05 -12.79
CA LEU A 144 -6.03 -11.69 -12.65
C LEU A 144 -5.83 -10.21 -12.29
N ILE A 145 -6.64 -9.32 -12.88
CA ILE A 145 -6.60 -7.89 -12.58
C ILE A 145 -7.07 -7.63 -11.14
N GLU A 146 -8.15 -8.28 -10.71
CA GLU A 146 -8.70 -8.15 -9.36
C GLU A 146 -7.79 -8.73 -8.27
N ILE A 147 -7.04 -9.80 -8.55
CA ILE A 147 -6.00 -10.33 -7.64
C ILE A 147 -4.99 -9.24 -7.28
N THR A 148 -4.70 -8.32 -8.20
CA THR A 148 -3.79 -7.20 -7.92
C THR A 148 -4.33 -6.28 -6.82
N GLY A 149 -5.65 -6.07 -6.75
CA GLY A 149 -6.29 -5.31 -5.65
C GLY A 149 -6.19 -6.01 -4.29
N LEU A 150 -6.30 -7.35 -4.27
CA LEU A 150 -6.08 -8.15 -3.06
C LEU A 150 -4.62 -8.04 -2.58
N VAL A 151 -3.67 -8.16 -3.49
CA VAL A 151 -2.23 -8.03 -3.17
C VAL A 151 -1.89 -6.62 -2.72
N TYR A 152 -2.51 -5.60 -3.31
CA TYR A 152 -2.36 -4.20 -2.89
C TYR A 152 -2.70 -3.99 -1.41
N SER A 153 -3.75 -4.65 -0.90
CA SER A 153 -4.13 -4.60 0.52
C SER A 153 -3.06 -5.18 1.46
N LEU A 154 -2.17 -6.04 0.94
CA LEU A 154 -1.09 -6.67 1.69
C LEU A 154 0.24 -5.88 1.65
N THR A 155 0.24 -4.65 1.11
CA THR A 155 1.45 -3.81 1.02
C THR A 155 1.83 -3.14 2.35
N GLY A 156 0.90 -3.07 3.32
CA GLY A 156 1.06 -2.44 4.63
C GLY A 156 2.32 -2.84 5.44
N PRO A 157 2.73 -4.12 5.49
CA PRO A 157 3.92 -4.56 6.23
C PRO A 157 5.24 -3.91 5.80
N ASN A 158 5.28 -3.28 4.62
CA ASN A 158 6.47 -2.54 4.17
C ASN A 158 6.81 -1.36 5.08
N SER A 159 5.81 -0.70 5.68
CA SER A 159 6.01 0.43 6.60
C SER A 159 6.84 0.05 7.83
N ALA A 160 6.58 -1.12 8.43
CA ALA A 160 7.29 -1.63 9.60
C ALA A 160 8.80 -1.85 9.34
N MET A 161 9.19 -2.14 8.09
CA MET A 161 10.59 -2.35 7.71
C MET A 161 11.40 -1.04 7.66
N HIS A 162 10.71 0.09 7.52
CA HIS A 162 11.32 1.42 7.49
C HIS A 162 11.40 2.08 8.88
N MET A 163 10.89 1.41 9.91
CA MET A 163 10.97 1.88 11.28
C MET A 163 12.22 1.36 11.98
N TYR A 164 12.90 2.23 12.72
CA TYR A 164 14.01 1.82 13.58
C TYR A 164 13.45 1.17 14.84
N ILE A 165 13.71 -0.13 15.03
CA ILE A 165 13.32 -0.88 16.23
C ILE A 165 14.59 -1.29 16.96
N ARG A 166 14.69 -0.94 18.25
CA ARG A 166 15.88 -1.16 19.10
C ARG A 166 16.22 -2.64 19.34
N ASP A 167 15.31 -3.58 19.04
CA ASP A 167 15.50 -5.04 19.10
C ASP A 167 14.66 -5.81 18.06
N ALA A 168 15.01 -5.73 16.77
CA ALA A 168 14.18 -6.32 15.71
C ALA A 168 14.35 -7.82 15.45
N SER A 169 15.33 -8.50 16.06
CA SER A 169 15.63 -9.89 15.69
C SER A 169 14.45 -10.85 15.95
N PRO A 170 13.70 -10.75 17.08
CA PRO A 170 12.44 -11.47 17.25
C PRO A 170 11.21 -10.61 16.89
N VAL A 171 11.26 -9.29 17.08
CA VAL A 171 10.09 -8.40 16.98
C VAL A 171 9.69 -8.14 15.52
N LEU A 172 10.63 -8.16 14.57
CA LEU A 172 10.33 -7.84 13.18
C LEU A 172 9.58 -8.95 12.42
N PRO A 173 9.98 -10.24 12.47
CA PRO A 173 9.21 -11.30 11.81
C PRO A 173 7.80 -11.45 12.41
N LEU A 174 7.70 -11.39 13.74
CA LEU A 174 6.42 -11.42 14.45
C LEU A 174 5.60 -10.16 14.20
N GLY A 175 6.24 -8.99 14.13
CA GLY A 175 5.62 -7.70 13.80
C GLY A 175 5.07 -7.69 12.39
N MET A 176 5.80 -8.22 11.40
CA MET A 176 5.30 -8.37 10.03
C MET A 176 4.11 -9.35 9.95
N MET A 177 4.18 -10.49 10.64
CA MET A 177 3.04 -11.42 10.70
C MET A 177 1.84 -10.83 11.45
N ARG A 178 2.08 -10.03 12.49
CA ARG A 178 1.05 -9.31 13.23
C ARG A 178 0.50 -8.12 12.43
N THR A 179 1.30 -7.41 11.62
CA THR A 179 0.81 -6.35 10.70
C THR A 179 -0.16 -6.88 9.64
N VAL A 180 -0.06 -8.16 9.28
CA VAL A 180 -1.02 -8.82 8.37
C VAL A 180 -2.32 -9.18 9.10
N LEU A 181 -2.32 -9.29 10.43
CA LEU A 181 -3.47 -9.78 11.22
C LEU A 181 -4.17 -8.67 12.04
N LEU A 182 -3.42 -7.80 12.73
CA LEU A 182 -3.89 -6.71 13.61
C LEU A 182 -2.72 -5.75 13.90
N MET A 183 -2.82 -4.45 13.62
CA MET A 183 -1.86 -3.45 14.15
C MET A 183 -2.49 -2.11 14.50
N PRO A 184 -2.20 -1.64 15.73
CA PRO A 184 -1.62 -0.33 15.96
C PRO A 184 -0.32 -0.46 16.78
N SER A 185 0.77 0.18 16.35
CA SER A 185 1.87 0.70 17.20
C SER A 185 2.98 1.29 16.33
N VAL A 186 3.09 2.62 16.30
CA VAL A 186 4.24 3.35 15.76
C VAL A 186 4.78 4.30 16.83
N GLU A 187 6.05 4.12 17.23
CA GLU A 187 6.75 5.07 18.10
C GLU A 187 7.15 6.34 17.31
N PRO A 188 7.03 7.55 17.92
CA PRO A 188 7.30 8.80 17.22
C PRO A 188 8.79 9.15 17.22
N GLY A 189 9.33 9.47 16.05
CA GLY A 189 10.72 9.93 15.94
C GLY A 189 11.05 10.68 14.65
N TRP A 190 11.23 12.00 14.81
CA TRP A 190 11.96 12.96 13.98
C TRP A 190 11.22 13.72 12.87
N ASP A 191 11.71 14.96 12.70
CA ASP A 191 11.13 16.07 11.97
C ASP A 191 10.77 15.72 10.53
N VAL A 192 9.52 16.00 10.21
CA VAL A 192 8.94 15.86 8.90
C VAL A 192 9.70 16.77 7.94
N LEU A 193 10.53 16.18 7.08
CA LEU A 193 11.25 16.91 6.03
C LEU A 193 10.21 17.50 5.07
N LEU A 194 9.83 18.77 5.29
CA LEU A 194 8.77 19.47 4.56
C LEU A 194 8.96 19.35 3.04
N ASN A 195 10.22 19.35 2.57
CA ASN A 195 10.58 19.19 1.18
C ASN A 195 10.14 17.83 0.59
N ALA A 196 10.27 16.73 1.34
CA ALA A 196 9.84 15.42 0.89
C ALA A 196 8.31 15.30 0.80
N ILE A 197 7.60 15.93 1.75
CA ILE A 197 6.14 16.02 1.71
C ILE A 197 5.68 16.85 0.51
N SER A 198 6.29 18.02 0.28
CA SER A 198 5.94 18.89 -0.85
C SER A 198 6.19 18.20 -2.20
N VAL A 199 7.29 17.48 -2.35
CA VAL A 199 7.56 16.69 -3.58
C VAL A 199 6.51 15.60 -3.77
N SER A 200 6.13 14.91 -2.69
CA SER A 200 5.10 13.85 -2.74
C SER A 200 3.72 14.42 -3.09
N PHE A 201 3.39 15.63 -2.62
CA PHE A 201 2.17 16.34 -3.00
C PHE A 201 2.12 16.59 -4.50
N VAL A 202 3.18 17.21 -5.03
CA VAL A 202 3.25 17.60 -6.44
C VAL A 202 3.15 16.35 -7.32
N LEU A 203 3.87 15.28 -6.97
CA LEU A 203 3.77 14.01 -7.69
C LEU A 203 2.36 13.42 -7.61
N THR A 204 1.70 13.49 -6.45
CA THR A 204 0.31 13.01 -6.29
C THR A 204 -0.66 13.82 -7.15
N CYS A 205 -0.53 15.15 -7.19
CA CYS A 205 -1.32 16.01 -8.06
C CYS A 205 -1.11 15.64 -9.53
N LEU A 206 0.13 15.43 -9.97
CA LEU A 206 0.44 15.01 -11.33
C LEU A 206 -0.16 13.64 -11.66
N LEU A 207 -0.05 12.67 -10.75
CA LEU A 207 -0.64 11.33 -10.90
C LEU A 207 -2.17 11.39 -10.93
N SER A 208 -2.81 12.34 -10.22
CA SER A 208 -4.27 12.48 -10.22
C SER A 208 -4.86 12.81 -11.60
N PHE A 209 -4.08 13.48 -12.47
CA PHE A 209 -4.50 13.78 -13.85
C PHE A 209 -4.61 12.52 -14.71
N MET A 210 -3.99 11.40 -14.34
CA MET A 210 -4.18 10.11 -15.01
C MET A 210 -5.66 9.68 -15.00
N ASN A 211 -6.43 10.11 -13.99
CA ASN A 211 -7.86 9.81 -13.89
C ASN A 211 -8.68 10.42 -15.05
N ILE A 212 -8.21 11.50 -15.67
CA ILE A 212 -8.85 12.09 -16.87
C ILE A 212 -8.69 11.14 -18.07
N GLY A 213 -7.51 10.50 -18.19
CA GLY A 213 -7.18 9.54 -19.24
C GLY A 213 -8.02 8.25 -19.21
N GLY A 214 -8.71 7.98 -18.10
CA GLY A 214 -9.65 6.87 -17.95
C GLY A 214 -9.29 5.91 -16.82
N SER A 215 -10.26 5.11 -16.39
CA SER A 215 -10.11 4.14 -15.30
C SER A 215 -9.02 3.09 -15.54
N VAL A 216 -8.68 2.81 -16.81
CA VAL A 216 -7.62 1.85 -17.19
C VAL A 216 -6.25 2.31 -16.72
N VAL A 217 -5.91 3.60 -16.92
CA VAL A 217 -4.61 4.16 -16.51
C VAL A 217 -4.50 4.18 -14.99
N PHE A 218 -5.63 4.38 -14.31
CA PHE A 218 -5.68 4.33 -12.85
C PHE A 218 -5.55 2.91 -12.29
N ASN A 219 -6.24 1.93 -12.89
CA ASN A 219 -6.09 0.52 -12.51
C ASN A 219 -4.65 0.03 -12.72
N ALA A 220 -3.96 0.54 -13.74
CA ALA A 220 -2.53 0.31 -13.91
C ALA A 220 -1.67 0.85 -12.75
N SER A 221 -2.14 1.87 -12.01
CA SER A 221 -1.44 2.43 -10.84
C SER A 221 -1.43 1.48 -9.65
N PHE A 222 -2.54 0.77 -9.38
CA PHE A 222 -2.56 -0.29 -8.38
C PHE A 222 -1.56 -1.40 -8.74
N SER A 223 -1.57 -1.84 -10.01
CA SER A 223 -0.63 -2.84 -10.51
C SER A 223 0.82 -2.39 -10.43
N LEU A 224 1.08 -1.12 -10.73
CA LEU A 224 2.42 -0.53 -10.65
C LEU A 224 2.92 -0.49 -9.20
N THR A 225 2.05 -0.13 -8.24
CA THR A 225 2.39 -0.14 -6.81
C THR A 225 2.78 -1.54 -6.35
N VAL A 226 1.95 -2.53 -6.68
CA VAL A 226 2.21 -3.94 -6.34
C VAL A 226 3.50 -4.43 -7.00
N ALA A 227 3.70 -4.17 -8.29
CA ALA A 227 4.90 -4.56 -9.02
C ALA A 227 6.16 -3.90 -8.45
N ALA A 228 6.10 -2.63 -8.07
CA ALA A 228 7.22 -1.89 -7.50
C ALA A 228 7.67 -2.45 -6.15
N PHE A 229 6.72 -2.76 -5.26
CA PHE A 229 7.03 -3.38 -3.97
C PHE A 229 7.49 -4.83 -4.13
N LEU A 230 6.75 -5.65 -4.89
CA LEU A 230 7.11 -7.07 -5.07
C LEU A 230 8.46 -7.25 -5.78
N SER A 231 8.74 -6.48 -6.83
CA SER A 231 10.03 -6.57 -7.54
C SER A 231 11.23 -6.22 -6.65
N SER A 232 11.04 -5.30 -5.70
CA SER A 232 12.06 -4.95 -4.71
C SER A 232 12.32 -6.11 -3.74
N TYR A 233 11.25 -6.80 -3.28
CA TYR A 233 11.36 -8.02 -2.48
C TYR A 233 11.96 -9.20 -3.26
N ILE A 234 11.56 -9.40 -4.52
CA ILE A 234 12.08 -10.47 -5.39
C ILE A 234 13.58 -10.30 -5.58
N THR A 235 14.04 -9.08 -5.87
CA THR A 235 15.47 -8.77 -6.04
C THR A 235 16.26 -9.19 -4.79
N TYR A 236 15.77 -8.83 -3.61
CA TYR A 236 16.40 -9.20 -2.34
C TYR A 236 16.40 -10.72 -2.07
N ASN A 237 15.23 -11.36 -2.16
CA ASN A 237 15.07 -12.78 -1.89
C ASN A 237 15.92 -13.64 -2.84
N PHE A 238 15.98 -13.25 -4.11
CA PHE A 238 16.81 -13.90 -5.11
C PHE A 238 18.29 -13.96 -4.69
N TYR A 239 18.87 -12.85 -4.21
CA TYR A 239 20.27 -12.84 -3.79
C TYR A 239 20.52 -13.63 -2.51
N ILE A 240 19.57 -13.68 -1.58
CA ILE A 240 19.68 -14.55 -0.40
C ILE A 240 19.65 -16.02 -0.80
N ILE A 241 18.72 -16.43 -1.66
CA ILE A 241 18.61 -17.80 -2.13
C ILE A 241 19.88 -18.20 -2.88
N LEU A 242 20.37 -17.36 -3.80
CA LEU A 242 21.63 -17.58 -4.50
C LEU A 242 22.82 -17.73 -3.56
N LYS A 243 22.88 -16.92 -2.49
CA LYS A 243 23.97 -16.98 -1.51
C LYS A 243 23.90 -18.25 -0.66
N ARG A 244 22.69 -18.70 -0.29
CA ARG A 244 22.45 -20.00 0.36
C ARG A 244 22.83 -21.18 -0.55
N TRP A 245 22.44 -21.14 -1.82
CA TRP A 245 22.77 -22.17 -2.83
C TRP A 245 24.28 -22.26 -3.09
N ARG A 246 25.00 -21.14 -3.01
CA ARG A 246 26.47 -21.09 -3.15
C ARG A 246 27.23 -21.45 -1.87
N GLY A 247 26.56 -21.90 -0.81
CA GLY A 247 27.20 -22.29 0.46
C GLY A 247 27.91 -21.15 1.19
N LYS A 248 27.67 -19.88 0.82
CA LYS A 248 28.35 -18.74 1.45
C LYS A 248 27.61 -18.35 2.72
N ALA A 249 28.34 -18.30 3.84
CA ALA A 249 27.79 -17.88 5.12
C ALA A 249 27.11 -16.50 5.01
N LEU A 250 25.91 -16.38 5.59
CA LEU A 250 25.25 -15.09 5.76
C LEU A 250 26.00 -14.36 6.89
N ARG A 251 26.76 -13.32 6.54
CA ARG A 251 27.53 -12.51 7.51
C ARG A 251 26.56 -11.96 8.57
N ASN A 252 26.86 -12.22 9.84
CA ASN A 252 25.95 -11.97 10.96
C ASN A 252 25.60 -10.47 11.06
N PRO A 253 24.32 -10.05 10.97
CA PRO A 253 23.95 -8.64 10.94
C PRO A 253 24.19 -7.89 12.26
N SER A 254 24.31 -8.60 13.39
CA SER A 254 24.44 -8.00 14.73
C SER A 254 25.80 -7.37 15.03
N VAL A 255 26.85 -7.71 14.28
CA VAL A 255 28.24 -7.32 14.60
C VAL A 255 28.60 -5.92 14.06
N GLU A 256 27.81 -5.34 13.16
CA GLU A 256 28.12 -4.06 12.50
C GLU A 256 27.20 -2.88 12.89
N LEU A 257 26.25 -3.07 13.81
CA LEU A 257 25.35 -1.98 14.27
C LEU A 257 26.03 -0.98 15.24
N GLY A 258 27.33 -1.13 15.48
CA GLY A 258 28.11 -0.36 16.46
C GLY A 258 29.28 0.44 15.88
N ARG A 259 29.29 0.79 14.59
CA ARG A 259 30.25 1.73 14.01
C ARG A 259 29.61 2.61 12.95
#